data_AF-A0A9D4NEP5-F1
#
_entry.id   AF-A0A9D4NEP5-F1
#
_cell.length_a   1.000
_cell.length_b   1.000
_cell.length_c   1.000
_cell.angle_alpha   90.00
_cell.angle_beta   90.00
_cell.angle_gamma   90.00
#
_symmetry.space_group_name_H-M   'P 1'
#
loop_
_entity.id
_entity.type
_entity.pdbx_description
1 polymer ?
#
loop_
_entity_poly.entity_id
_entity_poly.type
_entity_poly.pdbx_seq_one_letter_code
_entity_poly.pdbx_strand_id
1 'polypeptide(L)'
;MLQRKRQEYFSLIEQYYESRHEEQHQDTFRQILKDVPRMTSLAHLFQEQRIQEIFERILYMWAIRHPASGYVQGINDLVTPFFVVFLSEYIENDVEVENINLTELPEETLNIIEADTFWCTSKLLDGIQDNYTFAQPGIQLKVLALKELVERIDIPLHRHLEEQCVEYLQFAFRWMNNLLMREIPLRCSIRLWDTFLSEPNGFADFHLYVCAAFLTRFSKDLLREKDFQGILMFIQNLPTHHWQDPDIGELLAEAFKLKFLFADAPNHLPKKS
;
A
#
# COMPACT_ATOMS: atom_id res chain seq x y z
N MET A 1 -19.07 -8.33 19.33
CA MET A 1 -19.02 -7.88 17.92
C MET A 1 -17.85 -8.52 17.18
N LEU A 2 -16.62 -8.42 17.71
CA LEU A 2 -15.41 -9.02 17.10
C LEU A 2 -15.46 -10.55 16.97
N GLN A 3 -15.83 -11.28 18.03
CA GLN A 3 -15.93 -12.75 17.97
C GLN A 3 -16.86 -13.25 16.85
N ARG A 4 -17.99 -12.55 16.63
CA ARG A 4 -18.92 -12.85 15.52
C ARG A 4 -18.27 -12.63 14.16
N LYS A 5 -17.48 -11.56 14.00
CA LYS A 5 -16.73 -11.26 12.76
C LYS A 5 -15.65 -12.31 12.48
N ARG A 6 -14.95 -12.77 13.51
CA ARG A 6 -13.97 -13.86 13.39
C ARG A 6 -14.62 -15.16 12.97
N GLN A 7 -15.75 -15.53 13.60
CA GLN A 7 -16.55 -16.69 13.20
C GLN A 7 -17.06 -16.55 11.75
N GLU A 8 -17.57 -15.38 11.38
CA GLU A 8 -18.02 -15.10 10.00
C GLU A 8 -16.90 -15.35 8.98
N TYR A 9 -15.66 -14.94 9.27
CA TYR A 9 -14.52 -15.19 8.39
C TYR A 9 -14.27 -16.69 8.18
N PHE A 10 -14.21 -17.49 9.26
CA PHE A 10 -13.97 -18.93 9.14
C PHE A 10 -15.12 -19.68 8.48
N SER A 11 -16.38 -19.26 8.70
CA SER A 11 -17.52 -19.82 7.96
C SER A 11 -17.41 -19.56 6.46
N LEU A 12 -16.84 -18.42 6.04
CA LEU A 12 -16.59 -18.14 4.63
C LEU A 12 -15.47 -19.05 4.08
N ILE A 13 -14.41 -19.30 4.84
CA ILE A 13 -13.36 -20.24 4.44
C ILE A 13 -13.96 -21.62 4.23
N GLU A 14 -14.71 -22.15 5.21
CA GLU A 14 -15.35 -23.47 5.11
C GLU A 14 -16.25 -23.58 3.87
N GLN A 15 -16.97 -22.51 3.55
CA GLN A 15 -17.91 -22.51 2.44
C GLN A 15 -17.24 -22.37 1.07
N TYR A 16 -16.19 -21.57 0.95
CA TYR A 16 -15.69 -21.11 -0.35
C TYR A 16 -14.23 -21.45 -0.62
N TYR A 17 -13.41 -21.76 0.38
CA TYR A 17 -11.97 -21.94 0.14
C TYR A 17 -11.67 -23.12 -0.80
N GLU A 18 -12.46 -24.20 -0.75
CA GLU A 18 -12.32 -25.34 -1.69
C GLU A 18 -12.56 -24.98 -3.15
N SER A 19 -13.31 -23.91 -3.42
CA SER A 19 -13.54 -23.43 -4.80
C SER A 19 -12.27 -22.87 -5.46
N ARG A 20 -11.15 -22.73 -4.73
CA ARG A 20 -9.85 -22.31 -5.28
C ARG A 20 -9.30 -23.25 -6.35
N HIS A 21 -9.76 -24.50 -6.35
CA HIS A 21 -9.41 -25.53 -7.33
C HIS A 21 -10.35 -25.57 -8.54
N GLU A 22 -11.44 -24.81 -8.52
CA GLU A 22 -12.37 -24.72 -9.65
C GLU A 22 -11.77 -23.90 -10.79
N GLU A 23 -12.11 -24.26 -12.03
CA GLU A 23 -11.57 -23.63 -13.24
C GLU A 23 -11.76 -22.10 -13.25
N GLN A 24 -12.90 -21.61 -12.75
CA GLN A 24 -13.22 -20.18 -12.67
C GLN A 24 -12.31 -19.38 -11.71
N HIS A 25 -11.67 -20.03 -10.74
CA HIS A 25 -10.86 -19.37 -9.69
C HIS A 25 -9.39 -19.76 -9.74
N GLN A 26 -9.04 -20.73 -10.58
CA GLN A 26 -7.72 -21.30 -10.67
C GLN A 26 -6.66 -20.25 -11.04
N ASP A 27 -6.96 -19.32 -11.95
CA ASP A 27 -6.01 -18.29 -12.35
C ASP A 27 -5.79 -17.23 -11.25
N THR A 28 -6.84 -16.83 -10.55
CA THR A 28 -6.74 -15.96 -9.37
C THR A 28 -5.85 -16.59 -8.31
N PHE A 29 -6.10 -17.85 -7.95
CA PHE A 29 -5.33 -18.52 -6.91
C PHE A 29 -3.88 -18.77 -7.35
N ARG A 30 -3.65 -19.15 -8.62
CA ARG A 30 -2.28 -19.27 -9.19
C ARG A 30 -1.49 -17.97 -9.11
N GLN A 31 -2.13 -16.82 -9.29
CA GLN A 31 -1.44 -15.53 -9.20
C GLN A 31 -1.04 -15.24 -7.76
N ILE A 32 -1.93 -15.51 -6.79
CA ILE A 32 -1.64 -15.39 -5.36
C ILE A 32 -0.46 -16.28 -4.97
N LEU A 33 -0.46 -17.56 -5.38
CA LEU A 33 0.63 -18.51 -5.13
C LEU A 33 1.98 -18.07 -5.71
N LYS A 34 1.97 -17.27 -6.79
CA LYS A 34 3.21 -16.70 -7.33
C LYS A 34 3.67 -15.50 -6.52
N ASP A 35 2.76 -14.67 -6.06
CA ASP A 35 3.10 -13.38 -5.45
C ASP A 35 3.48 -13.50 -3.97
N VAL A 36 2.76 -14.30 -3.19
CA VAL A 36 2.97 -14.43 -1.74
C VAL A 36 4.41 -14.83 -1.38
N PRO A 37 5.05 -15.85 -2.03
CA PRO A 37 6.43 -16.21 -1.71
C PRO A 37 7.48 -15.16 -2.13
N ARG A 38 7.11 -14.19 -2.97
CA ARG A 38 8.02 -13.14 -3.49
C ARG A 38 7.90 -11.81 -2.71
N MET A 39 7.10 -11.79 -1.65
CA MET A 39 6.98 -10.62 -0.79
C MET A 39 8.30 -10.36 -0.06
N THR A 40 8.80 -9.12 -0.16
CA THR A 40 10.16 -8.76 0.28
C THR A 40 10.21 -8.10 1.65
N SER A 41 9.09 -7.57 2.15
CA SER A 41 8.96 -7.19 3.55
C SER A 41 9.18 -8.44 4.40
N LEU A 42 9.98 -8.42 5.47
CA LEU A 42 10.12 -9.53 6.44
C LEU A 42 10.37 -10.92 5.79
N ALA A 43 11.37 -11.04 4.90
CA ALA A 43 11.60 -12.24 4.09
C ALA A 43 11.65 -13.56 4.88
N HIS A 44 12.11 -13.55 6.12
CA HIS A 44 12.13 -14.73 6.99
C HIS A 44 10.71 -15.14 7.43
N LEU A 45 9.87 -14.19 7.85
CA LEU A 45 8.51 -14.46 8.31
C LEU A 45 7.62 -15.01 7.17
N PHE A 46 7.75 -14.47 5.96
CA PHE A 46 6.95 -14.93 4.81
C PHE A 46 7.48 -16.18 4.13
N GLN A 47 8.65 -16.70 4.52
CA GLN A 47 9.11 -18.02 4.10
C GLN A 47 8.45 -19.15 4.92
N GLU A 48 7.86 -18.83 6.07
CA GLU A 48 7.14 -19.80 6.89
C GLU A 48 5.83 -20.23 6.21
N GLN A 49 5.68 -21.54 5.99
CA GLN A 49 4.54 -22.09 5.27
C GLN A 49 3.19 -21.69 5.88
N ARG A 50 3.10 -21.67 7.22
CA ARG A 50 1.87 -21.26 7.93
C ARG A 50 1.45 -19.83 7.59
N ILE A 51 2.41 -18.92 7.41
CA ILE A 51 2.15 -17.52 7.05
C ILE A 51 1.75 -17.40 5.60
N GLN A 52 2.41 -18.13 4.70
CA GLN A 52 2.02 -18.16 3.28
C GLN A 52 0.57 -18.63 3.14
N GLU A 53 0.20 -19.73 3.80
CA GLU A 53 -1.17 -20.24 3.78
C GLU A 53 -2.20 -19.26 4.35
N ILE A 54 -1.84 -18.48 5.39
CA ILE A 54 -2.68 -17.40 5.93
C ILE A 54 -2.88 -16.30 4.88
N PHE A 55 -1.80 -15.81 4.26
CA PHE A 55 -1.86 -14.76 3.25
C PHE A 55 -2.63 -15.21 2.01
N GLU A 56 -2.42 -16.45 1.58
CA GLU A 56 -3.16 -17.09 0.50
C GLU A 56 -4.66 -17.10 0.78
N ARG A 57 -5.07 -17.54 1.98
CA ARG A 57 -6.48 -17.52 2.41
C ARG A 57 -7.06 -16.12 2.41
N ILE A 58 -6.40 -15.16 3.07
CA ILE A 58 -6.87 -13.77 3.16
C ILE A 58 -7.09 -13.18 1.77
N LEU A 59 -6.09 -13.29 0.90
CA LEU A 59 -6.12 -12.72 -0.44
C LEU A 59 -7.14 -13.40 -1.34
N TYR A 60 -7.22 -14.73 -1.27
CA TYR A 60 -8.18 -15.50 -2.05
C TYR A 60 -9.62 -15.17 -1.64
N MET A 61 -9.90 -15.21 -0.34
CA MET A 61 -11.22 -14.92 0.22
C MET A 61 -11.65 -13.48 -0.09
N TRP A 62 -10.71 -12.53 -0.09
CA TRP A 62 -11.01 -11.16 -0.51
C TRP A 62 -11.33 -11.12 -2.02
N ALA A 63 -10.50 -11.72 -2.86
CA ALA A 63 -10.64 -11.68 -4.32
C ALA A 63 -11.99 -12.24 -4.81
N ILE A 64 -12.41 -13.42 -4.34
CA ILE A 64 -13.66 -14.05 -4.79
C ILE A 64 -14.91 -13.27 -4.34
N ARG A 65 -14.80 -12.51 -3.24
CA ARG A 65 -15.87 -11.65 -2.73
C ARG A 65 -15.96 -10.30 -3.45
N HIS A 66 -14.94 -9.95 -4.23
CA HIS A 66 -14.88 -8.70 -5.00
C HIS A 66 -14.64 -9.00 -6.48
N PRO A 67 -15.61 -9.63 -7.19
CA PRO A 67 -15.41 -10.10 -8.56
C PRO A 67 -15.13 -8.98 -9.59
N ALA A 68 -15.47 -7.73 -9.27
CA ALA A 68 -15.12 -6.57 -10.10
C ALA A 68 -13.61 -6.24 -10.09
N SER A 69 -12.90 -6.72 -9.07
CA SER A 69 -11.45 -6.56 -8.91
C SER A 69 -10.71 -7.89 -9.10
N GLY A 70 -11.20 -8.97 -8.48
CA GLY A 70 -10.43 -10.21 -8.34
C GLY A 70 -9.17 -9.96 -7.50
N TYR A 71 -8.11 -10.75 -7.73
CA TYR A 71 -6.80 -10.47 -7.14
C TYR A 71 -5.98 -9.59 -8.08
N VAL A 72 -5.43 -8.49 -7.54
CA VAL A 72 -4.52 -7.59 -8.25
C VAL A 72 -3.21 -7.52 -7.48
N GLN A 73 -2.09 -7.67 -8.19
CA GLN A 73 -0.76 -7.59 -7.59
C GLN A 73 -0.58 -6.22 -6.90
N GLY A 74 -0.14 -6.26 -5.66
CA GLY A 74 -0.01 -5.10 -4.77
C GLY A 74 -0.98 -5.14 -3.59
N ILE A 75 -2.15 -5.79 -3.73
CA ILE A 75 -3.05 -6.05 -2.59
C ILE A 75 -2.36 -6.93 -1.55
N ASN A 76 -1.52 -7.88 -1.99
CA ASN A 76 -0.70 -8.71 -1.12
C ASN A 76 0.15 -7.88 -0.15
N ASP A 77 0.67 -6.73 -0.58
CA ASP A 77 1.47 -5.87 0.31
C ASP A 77 0.60 -5.18 1.35
N LEU A 78 -0.64 -4.82 1.00
CA LEU A 78 -1.56 -4.12 1.90
C LEU A 78 -2.03 -4.97 3.08
N VAL A 79 -1.89 -6.30 2.98
CA VAL A 79 -2.15 -7.23 4.08
C VAL A 79 -1.07 -7.15 5.16
N THR A 80 0.19 -6.89 4.76
CA THR A 80 1.35 -6.97 5.66
C THR A 80 1.27 -6.07 6.90
N PRO A 81 0.91 -4.77 6.83
CA PRO A 81 0.96 -3.90 7.99
C PRO A 81 -0.06 -4.33 9.05
N PHE A 82 -1.28 -4.70 8.64
CA PHE A 82 -2.30 -5.21 9.56
C PHE A 82 -1.85 -6.51 10.21
N PHE A 83 -1.35 -7.45 9.42
CA PHE A 83 -0.89 -8.74 9.95
C PHE A 83 0.21 -8.56 11.00
N VAL A 84 1.19 -7.71 10.70
CA VAL A 84 2.35 -7.45 11.57
C VAL A 84 1.94 -6.72 12.84
N VAL A 85 1.05 -5.73 12.74
CA VAL A 85 0.52 -5.01 13.91
C VAL A 85 -0.28 -5.96 14.81
N PHE A 86 -1.16 -6.79 14.27
CA PHE A 86 -1.92 -7.75 15.08
C PHE A 86 -1.06 -8.86 15.67
N LEU A 87 -0.05 -9.32 14.93
CA LEU A 87 0.94 -10.26 15.45
C LEU A 87 1.72 -9.64 16.63
N SER A 88 2.03 -8.35 16.58
CA SER A 88 2.80 -7.67 17.63
C SER A 88 2.09 -7.62 19.00
N GLU A 89 0.77 -7.81 19.05
CA GLU A 89 0.03 -7.91 20.32
C GLU A 89 0.37 -9.19 21.10
N TYR A 90 0.90 -10.21 20.42
CA TYR A 90 1.15 -11.56 20.97
C TYR A 90 2.63 -11.88 21.14
N ILE A 91 3.51 -10.89 20.99
CA ILE A 91 4.96 -11.04 21.14
C ILE A 91 5.48 -10.15 22.26
N GLU A 92 6.60 -10.56 22.86
CA GLU A 92 7.28 -9.74 23.87
C GLU A 92 7.86 -8.48 23.21
N ASN A 93 7.80 -7.35 23.91
CA ASN A 93 8.13 -6.02 23.37
C ASN A 93 9.59 -5.87 22.89
N ASP A 94 10.47 -6.77 23.30
CA ASP A 94 11.89 -6.83 22.95
C ASP A 94 12.20 -7.74 21.75
N VAL A 95 11.20 -8.45 21.21
CA VAL A 95 11.34 -9.30 20.02
C VAL A 95 10.88 -8.53 18.79
N GLU A 96 11.79 -8.28 17.85
CA GLU A 96 11.41 -7.77 16.54
C GLU A 96 10.57 -8.81 15.78
N VAL A 97 9.54 -8.34 15.07
CA VAL A 97 8.62 -9.21 14.33
C VAL A 97 9.33 -10.13 13.32
N GLU A 98 10.47 -9.68 12.79
CA GLU A 98 11.32 -10.44 11.87
C GLU A 98 11.94 -11.70 12.49
N ASN A 99 12.06 -11.74 13.81
CA ASN A 99 12.78 -12.77 14.56
C ASN A 99 11.84 -13.70 15.35
N ILE A 100 10.53 -13.62 15.14
CA ILE A 100 9.56 -14.43 15.88
C ILE A 100 9.62 -15.88 15.43
N ASN A 101 9.72 -16.79 16.41
CA ASN A 101 9.45 -18.20 16.19
C ASN A 101 7.94 -18.49 16.25
N LEU A 102 7.29 -18.58 15.10
CA LEU A 102 5.85 -18.82 15.01
C LEU A 102 5.39 -20.20 15.48
N THR A 103 6.31 -21.17 15.65
CA THR A 103 5.96 -22.49 16.19
C THR A 103 5.46 -22.43 17.63
N GLU A 104 5.76 -21.34 18.33
CA GLU A 104 5.35 -21.11 19.71
C GLU A 104 3.96 -20.46 19.82
N LEU A 105 3.42 -19.92 18.73
CA LEU A 105 2.11 -19.29 18.73
C LEU A 105 0.98 -20.34 18.56
N PRO A 106 -0.02 -20.34 19.46
CA PRO A 106 -1.20 -21.19 19.33
C PRO A 106 -1.95 -20.95 18.02
N GLU A 107 -2.54 -22.00 17.45
CA GLU A 107 -3.36 -21.90 16.24
C GLU A 107 -4.54 -20.94 16.41
N GLU A 108 -5.17 -20.92 17.60
CA GLU A 108 -6.24 -19.99 17.92
C GLU A 108 -5.80 -18.52 17.80
N THR A 109 -4.57 -18.21 18.22
CA THR A 109 -3.98 -16.87 18.09
C THR A 109 -3.80 -16.48 16.62
N LEU A 110 -3.24 -17.38 15.81
CA LEU A 110 -3.09 -17.13 14.37
C LEU A 110 -4.46 -16.97 13.67
N ASN A 111 -5.46 -17.74 14.09
CA ASN A 111 -6.82 -17.63 13.56
C ASN A 111 -7.45 -16.26 13.88
N ILE A 112 -7.19 -15.73 15.07
CA ILE A 112 -7.60 -14.38 15.46
C ILE A 112 -6.92 -13.34 14.57
N ILE A 113 -5.59 -13.42 14.44
CA ILE A 113 -4.80 -12.48 13.63
C ILE A 113 -5.25 -12.51 12.17
N GLU A 114 -5.45 -13.70 11.59
CA GLU A 114 -5.89 -13.88 10.20
C GLU A 114 -7.24 -13.21 9.95
N ALA A 115 -8.24 -13.50 10.79
CA ALA A 115 -9.58 -12.95 10.63
C ALA A 115 -9.61 -11.43 10.79
N ASP A 116 -8.88 -10.89 11.77
CA ASP A 116 -8.81 -9.44 12.00
C ASP A 116 -8.07 -8.74 10.85
N THR A 117 -6.98 -9.34 10.35
CA THR A 117 -6.26 -8.87 9.16
C THR A 117 -7.16 -8.83 7.93
N PHE A 118 -7.95 -9.88 7.69
CA PHE A 118 -8.91 -9.93 6.58
C PHE A 118 -9.92 -8.78 6.64
N TRP A 119 -10.55 -8.56 7.81
CA TRP A 119 -11.58 -7.52 7.94
C TRP A 119 -11.02 -6.11 7.85
N CYS A 120 -9.85 -5.85 8.45
CA CYS A 120 -9.19 -4.55 8.37
C CYS A 120 -8.69 -4.25 6.95
N THR A 121 -8.10 -5.24 6.26
CA THR A 121 -7.71 -5.10 4.86
C THR A 121 -8.93 -4.84 3.97
N SER A 122 -10.03 -5.57 4.20
CA SER A 122 -11.30 -5.35 3.48
C SER A 122 -11.82 -3.92 3.67
N LYS A 123 -11.75 -3.40 4.91
CA LYS A 123 -12.20 -2.03 5.24
C LYS A 123 -11.32 -0.96 4.61
N LEU A 124 -10.00 -1.18 4.52
CA LEU A 124 -9.10 -0.28 3.79
C LEU A 124 -9.48 -0.26 2.31
N LEU A 125 -9.63 -1.45 1.70
CA LEU A 125 -9.91 -1.59 0.27
C LEU A 125 -11.28 -1.04 -0.13
N ASP A 126 -12.27 -1.06 0.78
CA ASP A 126 -13.57 -0.38 0.58
C ASP A 126 -13.41 1.11 0.23
N GLY A 127 -12.38 1.79 0.76
CA GLY A 127 -12.12 3.20 0.50
C GLY A 127 -11.40 3.49 -0.82
N ILE A 128 -10.87 2.46 -1.49
CA ILE A 128 -10.05 2.60 -2.71
C ILE A 128 -10.36 1.51 -3.75
N GLN A 129 -11.61 1.05 -3.84
CA GLN A 129 -11.99 -0.09 -4.69
C GLN A 129 -11.63 0.13 -6.17
N ASP A 130 -11.81 1.36 -6.67
CA ASP A 130 -11.52 1.77 -8.03
C ASP A 130 -10.03 1.71 -8.41
N ASN A 131 -9.13 1.62 -7.42
CA ASN A 131 -7.72 1.34 -7.66
C ASN A 131 -7.48 -0.08 -8.21
N TYR A 132 -8.39 -1.02 -7.98
CA TYR A 132 -8.18 -2.45 -8.26
C TYR A 132 -9.25 -3.07 -9.17
N THR A 133 -10.20 -2.28 -9.67
CA THR A 133 -11.11 -2.76 -10.72
C THR A 133 -10.43 -2.83 -12.08
N PHE A 134 -11.10 -3.40 -13.08
CA PHE A 134 -10.57 -3.56 -14.44
C PHE A 134 -9.95 -2.25 -14.97
N ALA A 135 -8.72 -2.34 -15.47
CA ALA A 135 -7.88 -1.23 -15.95
C ALA A 135 -7.45 -0.20 -14.88
N GLN A 136 -7.78 -0.40 -13.60
CA GLN A 136 -7.34 0.39 -12.45
C GLN A 136 -7.53 1.91 -12.63
N PRO A 137 -8.75 2.39 -12.97
CA PRO A 137 -9.00 3.80 -13.25
C PRO A 137 -8.66 4.72 -12.07
N GLY A 138 -8.86 4.26 -10.82
CA GLY A 138 -8.51 5.04 -9.63
C GLY A 138 -7.02 5.35 -9.54
N ILE A 139 -6.17 4.40 -9.93
CA ILE A 139 -4.71 4.62 -9.98
C ILE A 139 -4.36 5.65 -11.04
N GLN A 140 -4.93 5.54 -12.24
CA GLN A 140 -4.66 6.48 -13.34
C GLN A 140 -5.05 7.92 -12.95
N LEU A 141 -6.23 8.10 -12.34
CA LEU A 141 -6.69 9.39 -11.84
C LEU A 141 -5.77 9.95 -10.75
N LYS A 142 -5.33 9.12 -9.79
CA LYS A 142 -4.42 9.54 -8.72
C LYS A 142 -3.04 9.95 -9.25
N VAL A 143 -2.52 9.23 -10.23
CA VAL A 143 -1.24 9.58 -10.89
C VAL A 143 -1.36 10.91 -11.64
N LEU A 144 -2.46 11.14 -12.35
CA LEU A 144 -2.72 12.42 -13.02
C LEU A 144 -2.84 13.57 -12.00
N ALA A 145 -3.59 13.37 -10.92
CA ALA A 145 -3.71 14.35 -9.85
C ALA A 145 -2.35 14.66 -9.21
N LEU A 146 -1.46 13.67 -9.07
CA LEU A 146 -0.10 13.88 -8.60
C LEU A 146 0.70 14.75 -9.57
N LYS A 147 0.61 14.48 -10.89
CA LYS A 147 1.26 15.29 -11.93
C LYS A 147 0.82 16.76 -11.82
N GLU A 148 -0.49 17.01 -11.77
CA GLU A 148 -1.06 18.36 -11.69
C GLU A 148 -0.68 19.07 -10.40
N LEU A 149 -0.66 18.36 -9.26
CA LEU A 149 -0.25 18.94 -8.00
C LEU A 149 1.23 19.32 -8.01
N VAL A 150 2.11 18.43 -8.48
CA VAL A 150 3.57 18.69 -8.55
C VAL A 150 3.88 19.82 -9.53
N GLU A 151 3.16 19.92 -10.65
CA GLU A 151 3.26 21.07 -11.56
C GLU A 151 3.02 22.39 -10.84
N ARG A 152 2.08 22.43 -9.88
CA ARG A 152 1.73 23.65 -9.14
C ARG A 152 2.72 23.97 -8.02
N ILE A 153 3.27 22.96 -7.34
CA ILE A 153 4.06 23.15 -6.11
C ILE A 153 5.57 23.12 -6.36
N ASP A 154 6.03 22.49 -7.44
CA ASP A 154 7.44 22.38 -7.80
C ASP A 154 7.60 22.36 -9.34
N ILE A 155 7.30 23.51 -9.97
CA ILE A 155 7.44 23.72 -11.42
C ILE A 155 8.83 23.30 -11.94
N PRO A 156 9.96 23.65 -11.29
CA PRO A 156 11.28 23.23 -11.76
C PRO A 156 11.42 21.71 -11.84
N LEU A 157 10.98 20.97 -10.82
CA LEU A 157 11.02 19.51 -10.85
C LEU A 157 10.11 18.96 -11.95
N HIS A 158 8.87 19.43 -12.03
CA HIS A 158 7.92 18.97 -13.04
C HIS A 158 8.47 19.13 -14.46
N ARG A 159 8.99 20.31 -14.79
CA ARG A 159 9.59 20.58 -16.11
C ARG A 159 10.80 19.69 -16.38
N HIS A 160 11.65 19.48 -15.38
CA HIS A 160 12.80 18.59 -15.51
C HIS A 160 12.38 17.16 -15.85
N LEU A 161 11.35 16.62 -15.19
CA LEU A 161 10.81 15.30 -15.53
C LEU A 161 10.27 15.26 -16.97
N GLU A 162 9.54 16.29 -17.42
CA GLU A 162 9.03 16.37 -18.79
C GLU A 162 10.16 16.49 -19.83
N GLU A 163 11.16 17.33 -19.58
CA GLU A 163 12.33 17.52 -20.45
C GLU A 163 13.15 16.23 -20.60
N GLN A 164 13.20 15.40 -19.56
CA GLN A 164 13.87 14.10 -19.57
C GLN A 164 12.94 12.94 -19.99
N CYS A 165 11.73 13.24 -20.48
CA CYS A 165 10.74 12.25 -20.91
C CYS A 165 10.35 11.23 -19.83
N VAL A 166 10.39 11.62 -18.56
CA VAL A 166 9.96 10.79 -17.42
C VAL A 166 8.47 11.04 -17.17
N GLU A 167 7.66 10.02 -17.41
CA GLU A 167 6.23 10.07 -17.16
C GLU A 167 5.91 9.65 -15.73
N TYR A 168 4.97 10.35 -15.09
CA TYR A 168 4.57 10.04 -13.70
C TYR A 168 4.09 8.59 -13.53
N LEU A 169 3.45 8.01 -14.55
CA LEU A 169 2.98 6.62 -14.50
C LEU A 169 4.12 5.61 -14.31
N GLN A 170 5.34 5.92 -14.79
CA GLN A 170 6.49 5.01 -14.72
C GLN A 170 7.01 4.77 -13.30
N PHE A 171 6.70 5.65 -12.35
CA PHE A 171 7.08 5.49 -10.95
C PHE A 171 5.88 5.54 -10.00
N ALA A 172 4.95 6.47 -10.21
CA ALA A 172 3.86 6.73 -9.28
C ALA A 172 2.76 5.65 -9.32
N PHE A 173 2.69 4.83 -10.39
CA PHE A 173 1.80 3.68 -10.41
C PHE A 173 2.02 2.79 -9.16
N ARG A 174 3.28 2.44 -8.87
CA ARG A 174 3.65 1.62 -7.71
C ARG A 174 3.34 2.33 -6.40
N TRP A 175 3.54 3.65 -6.34
CA TRP A 175 3.26 4.45 -5.15
C TRP A 175 1.78 4.45 -4.80
N MET A 176 0.90 4.54 -5.80
CA MET A 176 -0.56 4.53 -5.61
C MET A 176 -1.08 3.12 -5.37
N ASN A 177 -0.56 2.13 -6.09
CA ASN A 177 -1.02 0.74 -6.04
C ASN A 177 -0.64 0.04 -4.72
N ASN A 178 0.53 0.39 -4.15
CA ASN A 178 1.09 -0.22 -2.95
C ASN A 178 1.16 0.76 -1.77
N LEU A 179 0.49 1.92 -1.84
CA LEU A 179 0.45 2.94 -0.79
C LEU A 179 1.85 3.31 -0.23
N LEU A 180 2.80 3.54 -1.13
CA LEU A 180 4.23 3.80 -0.85
C LEU A 180 5.00 2.71 -0.10
N MET A 181 4.39 1.56 0.21
CA MET A 181 5.04 0.50 1.00
C MET A 181 6.30 -0.10 0.35
N ARG A 182 6.46 0.09 -0.96
CA ARG A 182 7.65 -0.34 -1.71
C ARG A 182 8.78 0.70 -1.68
N GLU A 183 8.51 1.90 -1.17
CA GLU A 183 9.42 3.04 -1.20
C GLU A 183 9.94 3.41 0.19
N ILE A 184 9.34 2.88 1.27
CA ILE A 184 9.74 3.13 2.66
C ILE A 184 9.76 1.83 3.46
N PRO A 185 10.55 1.74 4.55
CA PRO A 185 10.54 0.58 5.44
C PRO A 185 9.15 0.27 6.01
N LEU A 186 8.89 -1.01 6.35
CA LEU A 186 7.59 -1.42 6.88
C LEU A 186 7.21 -0.66 8.16
N ARG A 187 8.14 -0.47 9.09
CA ARG A 187 7.93 0.35 10.31
C ARG A 187 7.42 1.75 9.98
N CYS A 188 7.96 2.36 8.92
CA CYS A 188 7.55 3.67 8.46
C CYS A 188 6.18 3.64 7.79
N SER A 189 5.86 2.56 7.08
CA SER A 189 4.52 2.33 6.51
C SER A 189 3.46 2.20 7.61
N ILE A 190 3.74 1.44 8.67
CA ILE A 190 2.86 1.31 9.84
C ILE A 190 2.64 2.69 10.48
N ARG A 191 3.73 3.42 10.76
CA ARG A 191 3.64 4.78 11.31
C ARG A 191 2.86 5.75 10.41
N LEU A 192 3.02 5.65 9.10
CA LEU A 192 2.26 6.44 8.13
C LEU A 192 0.76 6.09 8.22
N TRP A 193 0.44 4.80 8.32
CA TRP A 193 -0.94 4.30 8.35
C TRP A 193 -1.70 4.69 9.62
N ASP A 194 -1.04 4.95 10.75
CA ASP A 194 -1.68 5.58 11.93
C ASP A 194 -2.40 6.87 11.54
N THR A 195 -1.78 7.65 10.66
CA THR A 195 -2.33 8.93 10.20
C THR A 195 -3.38 8.72 9.13
N PHE A 196 -3.19 7.77 8.21
CA PHE A 196 -4.22 7.43 7.21
C PHE A 196 -5.51 6.90 7.83
N LEU A 197 -5.41 6.14 8.92
CA LEU A 197 -6.58 5.65 9.67
C LEU A 197 -7.26 6.76 10.48
N SER A 198 -6.51 7.77 10.91
CA SER A 198 -7.02 8.91 11.68
C SER A 198 -7.62 10.00 10.79
N GLU A 199 -7.13 10.16 9.56
CA GLU A 199 -7.59 11.15 8.60
C GLU A 199 -8.86 10.71 7.86
N PRO A 200 -9.87 11.59 7.70
CA PRO A 200 -10.99 11.33 6.81
C PRO A 200 -10.48 11.03 5.39
N ASN A 201 -10.87 9.87 4.86
CA ASN A 201 -10.41 9.36 3.57
C ASN A 201 -8.88 9.33 3.43
N GLY A 202 -8.13 9.03 4.49
CA GLY A 202 -6.67 9.11 4.49
C GLY A 202 -6.00 8.32 3.36
N PHE A 203 -6.43 7.08 3.13
CA PHE A 203 -5.90 6.23 2.05
C PHE A 203 -6.29 6.69 0.64
N ALA A 204 -7.44 7.34 0.48
CA ALA A 204 -7.99 7.71 -0.82
C ALA A 204 -7.51 9.10 -1.27
N ASP A 205 -7.64 10.09 -0.38
CA ASP A 205 -7.44 11.50 -0.70
C ASP A 205 -6.12 12.03 -0.13
N PHE A 206 -5.80 11.72 1.14
CA PHE A 206 -4.62 12.27 1.79
C PHE A 206 -3.30 11.69 1.23
N HIS A 207 -3.34 10.43 0.79
CA HIS A 207 -2.21 9.75 0.14
C HIS A 207 -1.62 10.52 -1.05
N LEU A 208 -2.45 11.26 -1.81
CA LEU A 208 -2.00 12.11 -2.91
C LEU A 208 -1.00 13.17 -2.43
N TYR A 209 -1.32 13.84 -1.32
CA TYR A 209 -0.47 14.89 -0.76
C TYR A 209 0.78 14.32 -0.12
N VAL A 210 0.70 13.12 0.46
CA VAL A 210 1.88 12.38 0.93
C VAL A 210 2.80 12.04 -0.24
N CYS A 211 2.29 11.53 -1.36
CA CYS A 211 3.09 11.28 -2.56
C CYS A 211 3.76 12.55 -3.11
N ALA A 212 3.06 13.68 -3.10
CA ALA A 212 3.61 14.96 -3.55
C ALA A 212 4.71 15.48 -2.60
N ALA A 213 4.48 15.47 -1.29
CA ALA A 213 5.49 15.81 -0.29
C ALA A 213 6.71 14.86 -0.37
N PHE A 214 6.47 13.58 -0.62
CA PHE A 214 7.51 12.57 -0.77
C PHE A 214 8.38 12.84 -2.00
N LEU A 215 7.80 13.12 -3.16
CA LEU A 215 8.54 13.45 -4.37
C LEU A 215 9.35 14.75 -4.21
N THR A 216 8.72 15.81 -3.69
CA THR A 216 9.36 17.13 -3.54
C THR A 216 10.49 17.13 -2.50
N ARG A 217 10.45 16.24 -1.48
CA ARG A 217 11.56 16.04 -0.53
C ARG A 217 12.88 15.72 -1.23
N PHE A 218 12.82 15.04 -2.39
CA PHE A 218 13.98 14.65 -3.18
C PHE A 218 14.20 15.50 -4.43
N SER A 219 13.46 16.61 -4.58
CA SER A 219 13.52 17.50 -5.76
C SER A 219 14.95 17.90 -6.14
N LYS A 220 15.76 18.29 -5.13
CA LYS A 220 17.16 18.71 -5.36
C LYS A 220 18.03 17.60 -5.93
N ASP A 221 17.85 16.36 -5.51
CA ASP A 221 18.63 15.22 -5.99
C ASP A 221 18.15 14.78 -7.38
N LEU A 222 16.83 14.78 -7.60
CA LEU A 222 16.24 14.52 -8.92
C LEU A 222 16.69 15.51 -10.00
N LEU A 223 16.80 16.79 -9.65
CA LEU A 223 17.29 17.83 -10.54
C LEU A 223 18.78 17.67 -10.89
N ARG A 224 19.55 16.89 -10.12
CA ARG A 224 20.96 16.60 -10.44
C ARG A 224 21.10 15.51 -11.50
N GLU A 225 20.19 14.54 -11.51
CA GLU A 225 20.14 13.52 -12.56
C GLU A 225 19.81 14.17 -13.91
N LYS A 226 20.58 13.86 -14.96
CA LYS A 226 20.54 14.57 -16.26
C LYS A 226 20.01 13.73 -17.41
N ASP A 227 19.58 12.52 -17.13
CA ASP A 227 19.02 11.63 -18.11
C ASP A 227 17.86 10.82 -17.53
N PHE A 228 17.04 10.27 -18.44
CA PHE A 228 15.89 9.45 -18.14
C PHE A 228 16.21 8.28 -17.20
N GLN A 229 17.33 7.59 -17.42
CA GLN A 229 17.67 6.37 -16.69
C GLN A 229 18.06 6.69 -15.25
N GLY A 230 18.91 7.70 -15.03
CA GLY A 230 19.33 8.16 -13.70
C GLY A 230 18.15 8.59 -12.84
N ILE A 231 17.23 9.39 -13.42
CA ILE A 231 16.01 9.82 -12.72
C ILE A 231 15.14 8.63 -12.34
N LEU A 232 14.84 7.74 -13.30
CA LEU A 232 13.94 6.62 -13.04
C LEU A 232 14.53 5.65 -12.00
N MET A 233 15.83 5.35 -12.10
CA MET A 233 16.53 4.52 -11.12
C MET A 233 16.51 5.16 -9.74
N PHE A 234 16.72 6.47 -9.63
CA PHE A 234 16.69 7.17 -8.36
C PHE A 234 15.29 7.21 -7.74
N ILE A 235 14.25 7.58 -8.50
CA ILE A 235 12.86 7.65 -8.00
C ILE A 235 12.37 6.26 -7.54
N GLN A 236 12.74 5.20 -8.26
CA GLN A 236 12.32 3.84 -7.91
C GLN A 236 13.14 3.22 -6.76
N ASN A 237 14.20 3.89 -6.29
CA ASN A 237 15.09 3.43 -5.21
C ASN A 237 15.49 4.58 -4.29
N LEU A 238 14.51 5.40 -3.88
CA LEU A 238 14.76 6.55 -3.00
C LEU A 238 15.45 6.11 -1.70
N PRO A 239 16.39 6.92 -1.16
CA PRO A 239 17.21 6.53 -0.02
C PRO A 239 16.44 6.66 1.30
N THR A 240 15.48 5.76 1.54
CA THR A 240 14.58 5.78 2.71
C THR A 240 14.86 4.66 3.70
N HIS A 241 15.78 3.73 3.41
CA HIS A 241 16.09 2.56 4.25
C HIS A 241 16.38 2.91 5.71
N HIS A 242 17.03 4.05 5.94
CA HIS A 242 17.37 4.57 7.27
C HIS A 242 16.26 5.40 7.94
N TRP A 243 15.14 5.67 7.27
CA TRP A 243 14.07 6.51 7.82
C TRP A 243 13.48 5.93 9.10
N GLN A 244 13.04 6.82 9.98
CA GLN A 244 12.40 6.51 11.25
C GLN A 244 11.14 7.36 11.44
N ASP A 245 10.48 7.25 12.59
CA ASP A 245 9.26 7.99 12.90
C ASP A 245 9.37 9.51 12.71
N PRO A 246 10.49 10.19 13.03
CA PRO A 246 10.64 11.62 12.77
C PRO A 246 10.56 11.98 11.28
N ASP A 247 11.15 11.18 10.40
CA ASP A 247 11.09 11.40 8.94
C ASP A 247 9.64 11.32 8.43
N ILE A 248 8.87 10.36 8.96
CA ILE A 248 7.45 10.22 8.64
C ILE A 248 6.62 11.36 9.22
N GLY A 249 6.95 11.83 10.43
CA GLY A 249 6.34 13.04 11.01
C GLY A 249 6.55 14.28 10.15
N GLU A 250 7.78 14.51 9.67
CA GLU A 250 8.10 15.62 8.76
C GLU A 250 7.36 15.50 7.42
N LEU A 251 7.35 14.30 6.84
CA LEU A 251 6.64 14.03 5.58
C LEU A 251 5.14 14.32 5.71
N LEU A 252 4.53 13.84 6.80
CA LEU A 252 3.12 14.05 7.09
C LEU A 252 2.82 15.53 7.32
N ALA A 253 3.68 16.26 8.05
CA ALA A 253 3.50 17.69 8.28
C ALA A 253 3.48 18.49 6.97
N GLU A 254 4.40 18.20 6.04
CA GLU A 254 4.39 18.84 4.72
C GLU A 254 3.17 18.41 3.90
N ALA A 255 2.78 17.14 3.92
CA ALA A 255 1.58 16.66 3.24
C ALA A 255 0.31 17.35 3.75
N PHE A 256 0.17 17.56 5.06
CA PHE A 256 -0.94 18.30 5.65
C PHE A 256 -0.96 19.77 5.20
N LYS A 257 0.22 20.40 5.14
CA LYS A 257 0.34 21.76 4.60
C LYS A 257 -0.07 21.83 3.14
N LEU A 258 0.33 20.87 2.31
CA LEU A 258 -0.11 20.77 0.92
C LEU A 258 -1.63 20.57 0.82
N LYS A 259 -2.20 19.65 1.60
CA LYS A 259 -3.65 19.44 1.67
C LYS A 259 -4.38 20.74 2.00
N PHE A 260 -3.96 21.45 3.04
CA PHE A 260 -4.60 22.71 3.43
C PHE A 260 -4.50 23.79 2.34
N LEU A 261 -3.35 23.91 1.67
CA LEU A 261 -3.14 24.94 0.64
C LEU A 261 -3.87 24.64 -0.67
N PHE A 262 -4.09 23.36 -1.00
CA PHE A 262 -4.52 22.95 -2.34
C PHE A 262 -5.87 22.21 -2.39
N ALA A 263 -6.38 21.69 -1.27
CA ALA A 263 -7.72 21.11 -1.19
C ALA A 263 -8.83 22.19 -1.19
N ASP A 264 -8.56 23.32 -0.53
CA ASP A 264 -9.51 24.44 -0.40
C ASP A 264 -9.26 25.57 -1.42
N ALA A 265 -8.28 25.42 -2.32
CA ALA A 265 -8.01 26.40 -3.37
C ALA A 265 -9.14 26.31 -4.42
N PRO A 266 -10.02 27.32 -4.54
CA PRO A 266 -11.06 27.31 -5.55
C PRO A 266 -10.40 27.30 -6.94
N ASN A 267 -11.10 26.72 -7.91
CA ASN A 267 -10.82 26.81 -9.36
C ASN A 267 -10.79 28.27 -9.86
N HIS A 268 -9.84 29.06 -9.40
CA HIS A 268 -9.64 30.44 -9.76
C HIS A 268 -8.26 30.56 -10.38
N LEU A 269 -8.17 30.20 -11.66
CA LEU A 269 -7.57 31.01 -12.72
C LEU A 269 -8.12 30.49 -14.06
N PRO A 270 -8.47 31.38 -15.01
CA PRO A 270 -9.34 31.07 -16.13
C PRO A 270 -8.65 30.17 -17.16
N LYS A 271 -9.41 29.23 -17.73
CA LYS A 271 -9.08 28.63 -19.03
C LYS A 271 -8.94 29.79 -20.01
N LYS A 272 -7.72 30.19 -20.34
CA LYS A 272 -7.49 31.05 -21.49
C LYS A 272 -7.83 30.22 -22.73
N SER A 273 -8.91 30.65 -23.37
CA SER A 273 -9.36 30.32 -24.72
C SER A 273 -8.23 30.35 -25.74
#